data_AF-A0A2I9DQ99-F1
#
_entry.id   AF-A0A2I9DQ99-F1
#
_cell.length_a   1.000
_cell.length_b   1.000
_cell.length_c   1.000
_cell.angle_alpha   90.00
_cell.angle_beta   90.00
_cell.angle_gamma   90.00
#
_symmetry.space_group_name_H-M   'P 1'
#
loop_
_entity.id
_entity.type
_entity.pdbx_description
1 polymer ?
#
loop_
_entity_poly.entity_id
_entity_poly.type
_entity_poly.pdbx_seq_one_letter_code
_entity_poly.pdbx_strand_id
1 'polypeptide(L)'
;MGGHKFEKMKTRNINTTILGSVLFFLTSFAFAHPTGNMVTIGENVLWSYIIPINDPNHFACVMIWTKGYEPKAYIQSEYAASDYMLYTKQNEIYIIERRFLKASDEFHIRVLKSANGSQPKIIWDWFKDDYKIGEGGFFMLSDNQMVFGKYPEIYSLEKGEQPTEYFEFDNPIKKIRAVEHNKILLLGENSCYLVQQNGNIIKQWVTSLTLLWKMHQ
;
A
#
# COMPACT_ATOMS: atom_id res chain seq x y z
N MET A 1 0.36 -77.90 34.50
CA MET A 1 1.67 -77.23 34.41
C MET A 1 1.65 -76.32 33.20
N GLY A 2 1.26 -75.07 33.39
CA GLY A 2 1.19 -74.05 32.34
C GLY A 2 1.97 -72.82 32.82
N GLY A 3 2.97 -72.40 32.04
CA GLY A 3 3.89 -71.33 32.40
C GLY A 3 3.28 -69.94 32.22
N HIS A 4 3.53 -69.06 33.19
CA HIS A 4 3.33 -67.62 33.03
C HIS A 4 4.64 -66.98 32.56
N LYS A 5 4.62 -66.49 31.32
CA LYS A 5 5.62 -65.59 30.74
C LYS A 5 5.40 -64.19 31.35
N PHE A 6 6.40 -63.67 32.06
CA PHE A 6 6.47 -62.25 32.39
C PHE A 6 7.03 -61.48 31.18
N GLU A 7 6.21 -60.65 30.55
CA GLU A 7 6.64 -59.69 29.54
C GLU A 7 7.41 -58.53 30.19
N LYS A 8 8.60 -58.24 29.66
CA LYS A 8 9.40 -57.07 30.01
C LYS A 8 8.76 -55.82 29.39
N MET A 9 8.34 -54.87 30.23
CA MET A 9 7.97 -53.52 29.80
C MET A 9 9.20 -52.79 29.24
N LYS A 10 9.07 -52.32 28.00
CA LYS A 10 10.09 -51.58 27.25
C LYS A 10 9.97 -50.09 27.62
N THR A 11 10.94 -49.57 28.36
CA THR A 11 11.07 -48.14 28.67
C THR A 11 11.24 -47.33 27.38
N ARG A 12 10.28 -46.46 27.10
CA ARG A 12 10.26 -45.58 25.91
C ARG A 12 10.90 -44.25 26.30
N ASN A 13 12.02 -43.90 25.67
CA ASN A 13 12.79 -42.66 25.87
C ASN A 13 11.90 -41.41 25.69
N ILE A 14 11.88 -40.52 26.69
CA ILE A 14 11.02 -39.32 26.78
C ILE A 14 11.74 -38.05 26.26
N ASN A 15 12.81 -38.18 25.49
CA ASN A 15 13.70 -37.03 25.19
C ASN A 15 13.48 -36.35 23.83
N THR A 16 12.35 -36.54 23.15
CA THR A 16 12.11 -35.96 21.80
C THR A 16 10.91 -35.03 21.68
N THR A 17 10.25 -34.65 22.77
CA THR A 17 9.00 -33.85 22.69
C THR A 17 9.17 -32.36 22.99
N ILE A 18 10.37 -31.87 23.33
CA ILE A 18 10.57 -30.46 23.74
C ILE A 18 11.10 -29.57 22.59
N LEU A 19 11.66 -30.15 21.53
CA LEU A 19 12.24 -29.37 20.42
C LEU A 19 11.20 -28.88 19.38
N GLY A 20 9.96 -29.38 19.44
CA GLY A 20 8.90 -29.00 18.49
C GLY A 20 8.15 -27.71 18.82
N SER A 21 8.16 -27.28 20.08
CA SER A 21 7.33 -26.14 20.53
C SER A 21 8.02 -24.78 20.43
N VAL A 22 9.33 -24.74 20.19
CA VAL A 22 10.11 -23.48 20.10
C VAL A 22 10.11 -22.91 18.67
N LEU A 23 9.78 -23.71 17.65
CA LEU A 23 9.87 -23.28 16.25
C LEU A 23 8.62 -22.56 15.71
N PHE A 24 7.54 -22.46 16.49
CA PHE A 24 6.30 -21.81 16.06
C PHE A 24 6.12 -20.36 16.54
N PHE A 25 7.14 -19.76 17.16
CA PHE A 25 7.22 -18.31 17.36
C PHE A 25 8.09 -17.64 16.29
N LEU A 26 7.92 -18.08 15.03
CA LEU A 26 8.21 -17.21 13.89
C LEU A 26 7.18 -16.08 13.92
N THR A 27 7.49 -15.08 14.76
CA THR A 27 6.87 -13.77 14.71
C THR A 27 6.97 -13.32 13.26
N SER A 28 5.81 -13.28 12.59
CA SER A 28 5.69 -12.66 11.28
C SER A 28 5.99 -11.19 11.52
N PHE A 29 7.25 -10.79 11.34
CA PHE A 29 7.60 -9.40 11.20
C PHE A 29 6.90 -8.92 9.93
N ALA A 30 5.70 -8.37 10.09
CA ALA A 30 5.09 -7.54 9.06
C ALA A 30 6.02 -6.33 8.92
N PHE A 31 6.96 -6.41 7.99
CA PHE A 31 7.73 -5.25 7.57
C PHE A 31 6.72 -4.23 7.05
N ALA A 32 6.53 -3.14 7.80
CA ALA A 32 5.87 -1.96 7.31
C ALA A 32 6.71 -1.40 6.17
N HIS A 33 6.40 -1.81 4.95
CA HIS A 33 6.84 -1.09 3.77
C HIS A 33 5.97 0.17 3.72
N PRO A 34 6.54 1.38 3.68
CA PRO A 34 5.74 2.57 3.43
C PRO A 34 5.19 2.48 2.00
N THR A 35 4.02 1.87 1.89
CA THR A 35 3.20 1.81 0.69
C THR A 35 2.43 3.12 0.63
N GLY A 36 3.15 4.25 0.61
CA GLY A 36 2.55 5.56 0.78
C GLY A 36 3.36 6.62 0.07
N ASN A 37 2.71 7.39 -0.79
CA ASN A 37 3.33 8.56 -1.39
C ASN A 37 3.57 9.62 -0.30
N MET A 38 4.74 10.26 -0.34
CA MET A 38 4.91 11.55 0.30
C MET A 38 4.32 12.63 -0.62
N VAL A 39 3.46 13.48 -0.07
CA VAL A 39 2.75 14.54 -0.79
C VAL A 39 2.90 15.86 -0.05
N THR A 40 2.73 16.95 -0.79
CA THR A 40 2.77 18.31 -0.26
C THR A 40 1.45 19.03 -0.51
N ILE A 41 1.03 19.86 0.45
CA ILE A 41 -0.13 20.75 0.34
C ILE A 41 0.14 22.06 1.09
N GLY A 42 0.22 23.17 0.36
CA GLY A 42 0.74 24.42 0.93
C GLY A 42 2.14 24.21 1.53
N GLU A 43 2.30 24.54 2.82
CA GLU A 43 3.55 24.37 3.56
C GLU A 43 3.68 23.01 4.26
N ASN A 44 2.66 22.15 4.12
CA ASN A 44 2.58 20.87 4.81
C ASN A 44 3.15 19.74 3.94
N VAL A 45 3.91 18.85 4.58
CA VAL A 45 4.33 17.56 4.05
C VAL A 45 3.52 16.47 4.73
N LEU A 46 2.97 15.54 3.97
CA LEU A 46 2.22 14.39 4.47
C LEU A 46 2.79 13.08 3.93
N TRP A 47 2.80 12.05 4.77
CA TRP A 47 3.24 10.70 4.39
C TRP A 47 2.56 9.65 5.27
N SER A 48 2.44 8.43 4.75
CA SER A 48 1.93 7.30 5.51
C SER A 48 2.98 6.73 6.46
N TYR A 49 2.58 6.32 7.64
CA TYR A 49 3.48 5.83 8.69
C TYR A 49 2.76 4.89 9.68
N ILE A 50 3.51 4.11 10.46
CA ILE A 50 2.97 3.30 11.56
C ILE A 50 3.46 3.88 12.89
N ILE A 51 2.53 4.18 13.80
CA ILE A 51 2.86 4.72 15.14
C ILE A 51 2.19 3.88 16.23
N PRO A 52 2.96 3.31 17.16
CA PRO A 52 4.43 3.26 17.20
C PRO A 52 5.03 2.41 16.06
N ILE A 53 6.33 2.60 15.74
CA ILE A 53 7.05 1.89 14.64
C ILE A 53 6.89 0.35 14.68
N ASN A 54 6.67 -0.21 15.87
CA ASN A 54 6.49 -1.64 16.10
C ASN A 54 5.12 -1.98 16.66
N ASP A 55 4.09 -1.23 16.27
CA ASP A 55 2.72 -1.55 16.65
C ASP A 55 2.38 -2.98 16.20
N PRO A 56 2.14 -3.92 17.14
CA PRO A 56 1.86 -5.31 16.79
C PRO A 56 0.58 -5.47 15.98
N ASN A 57 -0.33 -4.49 16.05
CA ASN A 57 -1.58 -4.49 15.31
C ASN A 57 -1.47 -3.74 13.98
N HIS A 58 -0.39 -3.00 13.74
CA HIS A 58 -0.18 -2.25 12.50
C HIS A 58 -1.33 -1.28 12.19
N PHE A 59 -1.62 -0.34 13.11
CA PHE A 59 -2.52 0.77 12.84
C PHE A 59 -1.78 1.85 12.04
N ALA A 60 -2.09 1.97 10.75
CA ALA A 60 -1.51 3.02 9.93
C ALA A 60 -2.03 4.41 10.35
N CYS A 61 -1.20 5.41 10.08
CA CYS A 61 -1.55 6.81 10.19
C CYS A 61 -1.00 7.60 9.00
N VAL A 62 -1.56 8.77 8.77
CA VAL A 62 -0.95 9.80 7.94
C VAL A 62 -0.30 10.79 8.88
N MET A 63 1.00 11.01 8.71
CA MET A 63 1.73 12.06 9.41
C MET A 63 1.60 13.37 8.65
N ILE A 64 1.61 14.48 9.38
CA ILE A 64 1.70 15.83 8.85
C ILE A 64 2.83 16.58 9.53
N TRP A 65 3.59 17.33 8.75
CA TRP A 65 4.67 18.19 9.23
C TRP A 65 4.67 19.52 8.49
N THR A 66 4.95 20.58 9.25
CA THR A 66 5.17 21.94 8.76
C THR A 66 6.50 22.42 9.31
N LYS A 67 7.27 23.16 8.52
CA LYS A 67 8.57 23.70 8.96
C LYS A 67 8.43 24.48 10.27
N GLY A 68 9.27 24.16 11.25
CA GLY A 68 9.26 24.80 12.58
C GLY A 68 8.35 24.14 13.61
N TYR A 69 7.60 23.10 13.23
CA TYR A 69 6.73 22.34 14.14
C TYR A 69 7.17 20.87 14.21
N GLU A 70 6.78 20.18 15.28
CA GLU A 70 6.96 18.74 15.39
C GLU A 70 5.96 17.99 14.50
N PRO A 71 6.36 16.89 13.85
CA PRO A 71 5.43 16.02 13.14
C PRO A 71 4.34 15.47 14.07
N LYS A 72 3.11 15.37 13.57
CA LYS A 72 1.99 14.76 14.31
C LYS A 72 1.13 13.90 13.40
N ALA A 73 0.34 13.01 14.01
CA ALA A 73 -0.68 12.28 13.28
C ALA A 73 -1.77 13.25 12.78
N TYR A 74 -2.06 13.18 11.49
CA TYR A 74 -3.15 13.88 10.83
C TYR A 74 -4.45 13.08 10.90
N ILE A 75 -4.35 11.79 10.59
CA ILE A 75 -5.41 10.79 10.77
C ILE A 75 -4.74 9.46 11.15
N GLN A 76 -5.39 8.67 11.99
CA GLN A 76 -4.98 7.32 12.35
C GLN A 76 -6.13 6.36 12.05
N SER A 77 -5.81 5.21 11.49
CA SER A 77 -6.77 4.14 11.25
C SER A 77 -7.26 3.54 12.56
N GLU A 78 -8.55 3.24 12.63
CA GLU A 78 -9.17 2.49 13.73
C GLU A 78 -9.06 0.97 13.51
N TYR A 79 -8.45 0.53 12.40
CA TYR A 79 -8.38 -0.86 11.98
C TYR A 79 -6.94 -1.38 12.00
N ALA A 80 -6.76 -2.56 12.59
CA ALA A 80 -5.49 -3.28 12.56
C ALA A 80 -5.17 -3.73 11.12
N ALA A 81 -3.87 -3.93 10.83
CA ALA A 81 -3.37 -4.30 9.52
C ALA A 81 -3.95 -3.38 8.42
N SER A 82 -3.76 -2.08 8.62
CA SER A 82 -4.21 -1.04 7.70
C SER A 82 -3.07 -0.32 7.01
N ASP A 83 -3.37 0.29 5.87
CA ASP A 83 -2.45 1.13 5.11
C ASP A 83 -3.15 2.43 4.70
N TYR A 84 -2.36 3.48 4.48
CA TYR A 84 -2.82 4.70 3.82
C TYR A 84 -2.03 4.95 2.54
N MET A 85 -2.70 5.33 1.45
CA MET A 85 -2.08 5.85 0.23
C MET A 85 -2.55 7.27 -0.05
N LEU A 86 -1.65 8.14 -0.50
CA LEU A 86 -1.92 9.57 -0.64
C LEU A 86 -1.81 10.04 -2.10
N TYR A 87 -2.70 10.96 -2.47
CA TYR A 87 -2.65 11.74 -3.70
C TYR A 87 -3.08 13.18 -3.41
N THR A 88 -2.48 14.15 -4.10
CA THR A 88 -2.84 15.57 -3.98
C THR A 88 -3.23 16.15 -5.32
N LYS A 89 -4.29 16.97 -5.31
CA LYS A 89 -4.77 17.73 -6.46
C LYS A 89 -5.09 19.14 -5.99
N GLN A 90 -4.31 20.11 -6.43
CA GLN A 90 -4.43 21.51 -5.96
C GLN A 90 -4.34 21.58 -4.43
N ASN A 91 -5.41 22.00 -3.75
CA ASN A 91 -5.50 22.13 -2.29
C ASN A 91 -6.31 21.00 -1.64
N GLU A 92 -6.47 19.87 -2.34
CA GLU A 92 -7.19 18.70 -1.87
C GLU A 92 -6.25 17.49 -1.74
N ILE A 93 -6.48 16.72 -0.69
CA ILE A 93 -5.80 15.47 -0.39
C ILE A 93 -6.83 14.36 -0.55
N TYR A 94 -6.50 13.38 -1.37
CA TYR A 94 -7.22 12.13 -1.48
C TYR A 94 -6.42 11.05 -0.78
N ILE A 95 -7.12 10.28 0.04
CA ILE A 95 -6.53 9.29 0.95
C ILE A 95 -7.27 7.98 0.69
N ILE A 96 -6.56 6.95 0.25
CA ILE A 96 -7.08 5.59 0.30
C ILE A 96 -6.69 5.05 1.67
N GLU A 97 -7.66 4.54 2.41
CA GLU A 97 -7.42 3.70 3.56
C GLU A 97 -7.74 2.27 3.19
N ARG A 98 -6.81 1.37 3.45
CA ARG A 98 -6.97 -0.06 3.26
C ARG A 98 -6.94 -0.75 4.61
N ARG A 99 -7.76 -1.78 4.77
CA ARG A 99 -7.73 -2.65 5.96
C ARG A 99 -7.83 -4.11 5.55
N PHE A 100 -7.22 -4.97 6.35
CA PHE A 100 -7.36 -6.42 6.23
C PHE A 100 -8.45 -6.95 7.18
N LEU A 101 -9.42 -7.67 6.63
CA LEU A 101 -10.48 -8.34 7.39
C LEU A 101 -10.13 -9.81 7.61
N LYS A 102 -9.55 -10.11 8.78
CA LYS A 102 -9.12 -11.48 9.14
C LYS A 102 -10.24 -12.53 9.08
N ALA A 103 -11.50 -12.14 9.32
CA ALA A 103 -12.63 -13.07 9.32
C ALA A 103 -12.98 -13.61 7.92
N SER A 104 -12.75 -12.80 6.87
CA SER A 104 -13.02 -13.18 5.48
C SER A 104 -11.74 -13.39 4.66
N ASP A 105 -10.56 -13.09 5.21
CA ASP A 105 -9.28 -13.09 4.48
C ASP A 105 -9.29 -12.16 3.26
N GLU A 106 -9.82 -10.94 3.47
CA GLU A 106 -10.03 -9.97 2.40
C GLU A 106 -9.44 -8.61 2.74
N PHE A 107 -9.04 -7.87 1.70
CA PHE A 107 -8.76 -6.45 1.81
C PHE A 107 -9.98 -5.64 1.43
N HIS A 108 -10.21 -4.57 2.17
CA HIS A 108 -11.25 -3.59 1.90
C HIS A 108 -10.61 -2.21 1.87
N ILE A 109 -11.12 -1.33 1.02
CA ILE A 109 -10.68 0.06 0.95
C ILE A 109 -11.84 1.03 1.10
N ARG A 110 -11.54 2.22 1.61
CA ARG A 110 -12.38 3.42 1.51
C ARG A 110 -11.56 4.58 0.98
N VAL A 111 -12.22 5.57 0.40
CA VAL A 111 -11.57 6.79 -0.09
C VAL A 111 -12.06 7.97 0.73
N LEU A 112 -11.11 8.68 1.33
CA LEU A 112 -11.35 9.93 2.03
C LEU A 112 -10.82 11.11 1.21
N LYS A 113 -11.44 12.25 1.41
CA LYS A 113 -11.04 13.54 0.83
C LYS A 113 -10.92 14.57 1.92
N SER A 114 -9.88 15.39 1.87
CA SER A 114 -9.71 16.50 2.78
C SER A 114 -9.15 17.73 2.07
N ALA A 115 -9.50 18.91 2.56
CA ALA A 115 -8.81 20.15 2.24
C ALA A 115 -7.74 20.44 3.31
N ASN A 116 -6.86 21.41 3.03
CA ASN A 116 -5.78 21.79 3.94
C ASN A 116 -6.29 22.07 5.37
N GLY A 117 -5.89 21.23 6.33
CA GLY A 117 -6.24 21.37 7.75
C GLY A 117 -7.66 20.95 8.13
N SER A 118 -8.54 20.59 7.18
CA SER A 118 -9.87 20.08 7.50
C SER A 118 -9.82 18.62 7.96
N GLN A 119 -10.89 18.15 8.60
CA GLN A 119 -11.05 16.72 8.87
C GLN A 119 -11.36 15.96 7.57
N PRO A 120 -10.71 14.81 7.31
CA PRO A 120 -11.04 13.98 6.15
C PRO A 120 -12.51 13.53 6.17
N LYS A 121 -13.16 13.57 5.01
CA LYS A 121 -14.51 13.09 4.77
C LYS A 121 -14.49 11.85 3.89
N ILE A 122 -15.29 10.86 4.22
CA ILE A 122 -15.47 9.68 3.36
C ILE A 122 -16.19 10.12 2.08
N ILE A 123 -15.57 9.87 0.93
CA ILE A 123 -16.21 10.08 -0.38
C ILE A 123 -16.63 8.75 -0.98
N TRP A 124 -15.86 7.67 -0.80
CA TRP A 124 -16.23 6.30 -1.15
C TRP A 124 -16.18 5.46 0.12
N ASP A 125 -17.31 4.88 0.53
CA ASP A 125 -17.37 4.02 1.71
C ASP A 125 -16.69 2.67 1.44
N TRP A 126 -16.52 1.84 2.47
CA TRP A 126 -15.83 0.56 2.40
C TRP A 126 -16.37 -0.35 1.29
N PHE A 127 -15.47 -0.85 0.45
CA PHE A 127 -15.73 -1.91 -0.51
C PHE A 127 -14.54 -2.87 -0.60
N LYS A 128 -14.79 -4.08 -1.10
CA LYS A 128 -13.77 -5.10 -1.27
C LYS A 128 -12.72 -4.67 -2.30
N ASP A 129 -11.46 -4.88 -1.97
CA ASP A 129 -10.30 -4.56 -2.81
C ASP A 129 -9.74 -5.82 -3.49
N ASP A 130 -10.38 -6.22 -4.60
CA ASP A 130 -9.91 -7.32 -5.45
C ASP A 130 -8.74 -6.91 -6.38
N TYR A 131 -8.40 -5.63 -6.40
CA TYR A 131 -7.50 -5.05 -7.41
C TYR A 131 -6.22 -4.44 -6.82
N LYS A 132 -6.04 -4.47 -5.49
CA LYS A 132 -4.90 -3.87 -4.78
C LYS A 132 -4.79 -2.37 -5.07
N ILE A 133 -5.92 -1.68 -5.03
CA ILE A 133 -6.05 -0.27 -5.42
C ILE A 133 -5.11 0.57 -4.54
N GLY A 134 -4.32 1.42 -5.20
CA GLY A 134 -3.37 2.33 -4.54
C GLY A 134 -1.94 1.78 -4.36
N GLU A 135 -1.72 0.46 -4.37
CA GLU A 135 -0.37 -0.13 -4.20
C GLU A 135 0.59 0.26 -5.33
N GLY A 136 0.09 0.30 -6.58
CA GLY A 136 0.80 0.80 -7.76
C GLY A 136 0.75 2.33 -7.92
N GLY A 137 0.24 3.06 -6.93
CA GLY A 137 -0.07 4.48 -7.04
C GLY A 137 -1.45 4.73 -7.66
N PHE A 138 -2.01 5.91 -7.38
CA PHE A 138 -3.30 6.35 -7.88
C PHE A 138 -3.37 7.86 -8.02
N PHE A 139 -4.38 8.34 -8.74
CA PHE A 139 -4.80 9.74 -8.75
C PHE A 139 -6.32 9.84 -9.04
N MET A 140 -6.91 10.98 -8.71
CA MET A 140 -8.35 11.21 -8.89
C MET A 140 -8.62 12.15 -10.06
N LEU A 141 -9.41 11.69 -11.03
CA LEU A 141 -9.93 12.51 -12.12
C LEU A 141 -11.08 13.40 -11.61
N SER A 142 -11.95 12.83 -10.79
CA SER A 142 -13.04 13.51 -10.08
C SER A 142 -13.30 12.83 -8.74
N ASP A 143 -14.24 13.33 -7.94
CA ASP A 143 -14.67 12.65 -6.71
C ASP A 143 -15.35 11.30 -6.96
N ASN A 144 -15.69 10.96 -8.21
CA ASN A 144 -16.33 9.70 -8.60
C ASN A 144 -15.47 8.85 -9.53
N GLN A 145 -14.25 9.27 -9.88
CA GLN A 145 -13.39 8.53 -10.79
C GLN A 145 -11.92 8.57 -10.38
N MET A 146 -11.33 7.40 -10.24
CA MET A 146 -9.93 7.16 -9.89
C MET A 146 -9.20 6.49 -11.05
N VAL A 147 -7.92 6.79 -11.19
CA VAL A 147 -6.98 6.01 -12.00
C VAL A 147 -5.93 5.41 -11.08
N PHE A 148 -5.62 4.13 -11.23
CA PHE A 148 -4.63 3.43 -10.39
C PHE A 148 -3.80 2.42 -11.20
N GLY A 149 -2.59 2.17 -10.74
CA GLY A 149 -1.72 1.14 -11.32
C GLY A 149 -1.96 -0.22 -10.67
N LYS A 150 -2.10 -1.27 -11.48
CA LYS A 150 -2.08 -2.67 -11.04
C LYS A 150 -1.35 -3.47 -12.10
N TYR A 151 -0.15 -3.92 -11.77
CA TYR A 151 0.74 -4.60 -12.72
C TYR A 151 0.00 -5.71 -13.51
N PRO A 152 0.14 -5.76 -14.85
CA PRO A 152 1.01 -4.94 -15.69
C PRO A 152 0.38 -3.64 -16.22
N GLU A 153 -0.85 -3.32 -15.81
CA GLU A 153 -1.74 -2.36 -16.48
C GLU A 153 -2.08 -1.15 -15.60
N ILE A 154 -2.83 -0.22 -16.20
CA ILE A 154 -3.38 0.98 -15.55
C ILE A 154 -4.89 0.95 -15.75
N TYR A 155 -5.62 1.16 -14.67
CA TYR A 155 -7.08 1.07 -14.68
C TYR A 155 -7.74 2.38 -14.28
N SER A 156 -8.90 2.65 -14.85
CA SER A 156 -9.88 3.62 -14.38
C SER A 156 -10.97 2.89 -13.60
N LEU A 157 -11.37 3.46 -12.48
CA LEU A 157 -12.46 2.98 -11.65
C LEU A 157 -13.43 4.12 -11.38
N GLU A 158 -14.67 3.95 -11.84
CA GLU A 158 -15.79 4.79 -11.43
C GLU A 158 -16.42 4.22 -10.14
N LYS A 159 -16.93 5.13 -9.30
CA LYS A 159 -17.49 4.74 -8.00
C LYS A 159 -18.69 3.80 -8.19
N GLY A 160 -18.56 2.58 -7.69
CA GLY A 160 -19.60 1.55 -7.74
C GLY A 160 -19.51 0.61 -8.95
N GLU A 161 -18.56 0.86 -9.85
CA GLU A 161 -18.36 0.06 -11.07
C GLU A 161 -17.16 -0.88 -10.94
N GLN A 162 -16.93 -1.71 -11.95
CA GLN A 162 -15.71 -2.51 -12.07
C GLN A 162 -14.59 -1.70 -12.76
N PRO A 163 -13.31 -1.92 -12.40
CA PRO A 163 -12.19 -1.29 -13.09
C PRO A 163 -12.16 -1.65 -14.57
N THR A 164 -11.87 -0.66 -15.41
CA THR A 164 -11.62 -0.81 -16.84
C THR A 164 -10.22 -0.32 -17.17
N GLU A 165 -9.60 -0.84 -18.22
CA GLU A 165 -8.29 -0.36 -18.64
C GLU A 165 -8.37 1.13 -19.01
N TYR A 166 -7.42 1.94 -18.50
CA TYR A 166 -7.46 3.39 -18.70
C TYR A 166 -6.94 3.81 -20.08
N PHE A 167 -5.89 3.16 -20.54
CA PHE A 167 -5.38 3.20 -21.92
C PHE A 167 -4.46 2.00 -22.13
N GLU A 168 -4.38 1.53 -23.38
CA GLU A 168 -3.44 0.49 -23.77
C GLU A 168 -2.01 1.05 -23.75
N PHE A 169 -1.06 0.26 -23.22
CA PHE A 169 0.34 0.62 -23.19
C PHE A 169 1.23 -0.60 -23.42
N ASP A 170 2.11 -0.52 -24.41
CA ASP A 170 2.90 -1.67 -24.89
C ASP A 170 3.87 -2.28 -23.85
N ASN A 171 4.11 -1.58 -22.73
CA ASN A 171 5.10 -1.97 -21.73
C ASN A 171 4.45 -2.19 -20.36
N PRO A 172 4.82 -3.24 -19.62
CA PRO A 172 4.32 -3.47 -18.26
C PRO A 172 4.63 -2.32 -17.31
N ILE A 173 3.61 -1.84 -16.59
CA ILE A 173 3.70 -0.73 -15.64
C ILE A 173 3.62 -1.23 -14.20
N LYS A 174 4.63 -0.88 -13.40
CA LYS A 174 4.72 -1.21 -11.96
C LYS A 174 4.10 -0.13 -11.09
N LYS A 175 4.33 1.15 -11.43
CA LYS A 175 3.82 2.29 -10.66
C LYS A 175 3.40 3.45 -11.55
N ILE A 176 2.42 4.21 -11.10
CA ILE A 176 2.00 5.47 -11.71
C ILE A 176 2.11 6.63 -10.72
N ARG A 177 2.36 7.83 -11.24
CA ARG A 177 2.27 9.08 -10.49
C ARG A 177 1.72 10.17 -11.38
N ALA A 178 0.62 10.80 -10.98
CA ALA A 178 0.19 12.03 -11.63
C ALA A 178 1.21 13.14 -11.36
N VAL A 179 1.54 13.89 -12.40
CA VAL A 179 2.39 15.08 -12.33
C VAL A 179 1.67 16.26 -12.99
N GLU A 180 2.27 17.45 -12.90
CA GLU A 180 1.65 18.68 -13.40
C GLU A 180 1.27 18.62 -14.89
N HIS A 181 0.39 19.52 -15.30
CA HIS A 181 -0.06 19.68 -16.68
C HIS A 181 -0.75 18.43 -17.26
N ASN A 182 -1.53 17.73 -16.43
CA ASN A 182 -2.27 16.51 -16.80
C ASN A 182 -1.39 15.40 -17.39
N LYS A 183 -0.16 15.25 -16.86
CA LYS A 183 0.76 14.18 -17.29
C LYS A 183 0.83 13.09 -16.24
N ILE A 184 1.30 11.92 -16.67
CA ILE A 184 1.49 10.76 -15.80
C ILE A 184 2.92 10.29 -15.96
N LEU A 185 3.59 10.04 -14.84
CA LEU A 185 4.85 9.32 -14.80
C LEU A 185 4.56 7.83 -14.63
N LEU A 186 4.97 7.01 -15.58
CA LEU A 186 4.85 5.56 -15.54
C LEU A 186 6.22 4.94 -15.27
N LEU A 187 6.30 4.10 -14.24
CA LEU A 187 7.49 3.32 -13.94
C LEU A 187 7.25 1.88 -14.42
N GLY A 188 7.95 1.48 -15.48
CA GLY A 188 7.96 0.11 -15.97
C GLY A 188 9.10 -0.71 -15.35
N GLU A 189 9.46 -1.81 -16.01
CA GLU A 189 10.51 -2.71 -15.52
C GLU A 189 11.91 -2.11 -15.62
N ASN A 190 12.24 -1.59 -16.80
CA ASN A 190 13.57 -1.10 -17.18
C ASN A 190 13.50 0.31 -17.77
N SER A 191 12.38 0.99 -17.61
CA SER A 191 12.15 2.32 -18.18
C SER A 191 11.16 3.11 -17.35
N CYS A 192 11.29 4.43 -17.46
CA CYS A 192 10.35 5.40 -16.95
C CYS A 192 9.80 6.20 -18.13
N TYR A 193 8.51 6.52 -18.11
CA TYR A 193 7.81 7.22 -19.18
C TYR A 193 7.06 8.42 -18.60
N LEU A 194 7.16 9.57 -19.26
CA LEU A 194 6.25 10.68 -19.06
C LEU A 194 5.23 10.64 -20.20
N VAL A 195 3.96 10.48 -19.87
CA VAL A 195 2.87 10.34 -20.84
C VAL A 195 1.78 11.39 -20.63
N GLN A 196 0.98 11.61 -21.66
CA GLN A 196 -0.32 12.29 -21.56
C GLN A 196 -1.37 11.36 -20.93
N GLN A 197 -2.55 11.89 -20.58
CA GLN A 197 -3.65 11.09 -19.99
C GLN A 197 -4.15 9.96 -20.89
N ASN A 198 -3.92 10.03 -22.20
CA ASN A 198 -4.29 9.00 -23.17
C ASN A 198 -3.17 8.00 -23.47
N GLY A 199 -2.08 7.98 -22.68
CA GLY A 199 -0.96 7.07 -22.87
C GLY A 199 0.11 7.54 -23.86
N ASN A 200 -0.11 8.61 -24.62
CA ASN A 200 0.88 9.11 -25.57
C ASN A 200 2.20 9.48 -24.87
N ILE A 201 3.30 8.88 -25.32
CA ILE A 201 4.63 9.12 -24.75
C ILE A 201 5.12 10.52 -25.11
N ILE A 202 5.42 11.31 -24.10
CA ILE A 202 6.09 12.62 -24.22
C ILE A 202 7.60 12.42 -24.10
N LYS A 203 8.04 11.58 -23.16
CA LYS A 203 9.46 11.32 -22.90
C LYS A 203 9.65 9.94 -22.29
N GLN A 204 10.76 9.29 -22.62
CA GLN A 204 11.19 8.01 -22.07
C GLN A 204 12.61 8.13 -21.52
N TRP A 205 12.85 7.45 -20.40
CA TRP A 205 14.17 7.24 -19.83
C TRP A 205 14.42 5.75 -19.64
N VAL A 206 15.57 5.25 -20.08
CA VAL A 206 16.02 3.90 -19.75
C VAL A 206 16.56 3.92 -18.33
N THR A 207 15.98 3.12 -17.43
CA THR A 207 16.55 2.95 -16.09
C THR A 207 17.65 1.90 -16.16
N SER A 208 18.83 2.27 -16.65
CA SER A 208 20.03 1.56 -16.25
C SER A 208 20.40 2.02 -14.83
N LEU A 209 20.94 1.12 -14.00
CA LEU A 209 21.50 1.44 -12.67
C LEU A 209 22.47 2.65 -12.70
N THR A 210 23.00 3.01 -13.87
CA THR A 210 23.89 4.14 -14.12
C THR A 210 23.20 5.51 -14.10
N LEU A 211 21.87 5.60 -14.29
CA LEU A 211 21.14 6.88 -14.41
C LEU A 211 20.63 7.43 -13.07
N LEU A 212 20.39 6.56 -12.08
CA LEU A 212 20.03 6.97 -10.70
C LEU A 212 21.12 7.84 -10.05
N TRP A 213 22.38 7.66 -10.44
CA TRP A 213 23.51 8.47 -9.93
C TRP A 213 23.59 9.88 -10.55
N LYS A 214 23.06 10.07 -11.77
CA LYS A 214 23.14 11.37 -12.48
C LYS A 214 21.98 12.32 -12.18
N MET A 215 20.90 11.86 -11.54
CA MET A 215 19.79 12.72 -11.12
C MET A 215 20.00 13.37 -9.74
N HIS A 216 21.12 13.07 -9.07
CA HIS A 216 21.54 13.65 -7.79
C HIS A 216 22.75 14.59 -7.89
N GLN A 217 23.12 15.01 -9.12
CA GLN A 217 24.08 16.09 -9.39
C GLN A 217 23.37 17.22 -10.11
#